data_AF-A0A544ZJB7-F1
#
_entry.id   AF-A0A544ZJB7-F1
#
_cell.length_a   1.000
_cell.length_b   1.000
_cell.length_c   1.000
_cell.angle_alpha   90.00
_cell.angle_beta   90.00
_cell.angle_gamma   90.00
#
_symmetry.space_group_name_H-M   'P 1'
#
loop_
_entity.id
_entity.type
_entity.pdbx_description
1 polymer ?
#
loop_
_entity_poly.entity_id
_entity_poly.type
_entity_poly.pdbx_seq_one_letter_code
_entity_poly.pdbx_strand_id
1 'polypeptide(L)'
;MIRRRDTRRLVAALVAHTNELGIDRQVFADALGVTRYTINAWFRHAYLPSYVHAAAWAEYIGLRLAVVLDGRVFSEGADVPSDFVWLRRRQELSQKEVAARANTHRAVISMRERQKQKHGLATVHDHVTLLGYRLTLLHARQAEAVSA
;
A
#
# COMPACT_ATOMS: atom_id res chain seq x y z
N MET A 1 17.86 0.92 9.07
CA MET A 1 17.25 0.00 8.09
C MET A 1 15.97 -0.67 8.63
N ILE A 2 15.07 0.10 9.27
CA ILE A 2 13.89 -0.42 10.01
C ILE A 2 12.67 -0.60 9.09
N ARG A 3 12.55 0.18 8.01
CA ARG A 3 11.31 0.35 7.23
C ARG A 3 10.90 -0.84 6.34
N ARG A 4 11.85 -1.71 5.95
CA ARG A 4 11.53 -2.91 5.14
C ARG A 4 10.77 -3.98 5.94
N ARG A 5 10.87 -3.97 7.28
CA ARG A 5 10.22 -4.98 8.14
C ARG A 5 8.70 -4.82 8.12
N ASP A 6 8.19 -3.59 8.21
CA ASP A 6 6.75 -3.36 8.27
C ASP A 6 6.07 -3.56 6.91
N THR A 7 6.76 -3.25 5.81
CA THR A 7 6.24 -3.60 4.47
C THR A 7 6.15 -5.12 4.28
N ARG A 8 7.13 -5.88 4.76
CA ARG A 8 7.07 -7.35 4.74
C ARG A 8 5.95 -7.90 5.60
N ARG A 9 5.63 -7.26 6.74
CA ARG A 9 4.48 -7.62 7.58
C ARG A 9 3.15 -7.42 6.85
N LEU A 10 2.99 -6.32 6.10
CA LEU A 10 1.80 -6.13 5.26
C LEU A 10 1.65 -7.25 4.22
N VAL A 11 2.74 -7.59 3.52
CA VAL A 11 2.70 -8.71 2.56
C VAL A 11 2.44 -10.03 3.25
N ALA A 12 3.01 -10.27 4.45
CA ALA A 12 2.78 -11.50 5.20
C ALA A 12 1.32 -11.64 5.63
N ALA A 13 0.68 -10.54 6.02
CA ALA A 13 -0.75 -10.51 6.34
C ALA A 13 -1.62 -10.81 5.11
N LEU A 14 -1.30 -10.23 3.94
CA LEU A 14 -1.97 -10.57 2.69
C LEU A 14 -1.83 -12.07 2.37
N VAL A 15 -0.63 -12.63 2.49
CA VAL A 15 -0.35 -14.05 2.25
C VAL A 15 -1.13 -14.94 3.21
N ALA A 16 -1.09 -14.63 4.51
CA ALA A 16 -1.81 -15.39 5.52
C ALA A 16 -3.32 -15.44 5.20
N HIS A 17 -3.92 -14.30 4.93
CA HIS A 17 -5.34 -14.22 4.64
C HIS A 17 -5.71 -14.92 3.31
N THR A 18 -4.84 -14.84 2.30
CA THR A 18 -5.06 -15.57 1.03
C THR A 18 -5.04 -17.08 1.23
N ASN A 19 -4.16 -17.58 2.10
CA ASN A 19 -4.11 -19.00 2.45
C ASN A 19 -5.31 -19.44 3.28
N GLU A 20 -5.80 -18.60 4.20
CA GLU A 20 -7.04 -18.86 4.98
C GLU A 20 -8.26 -19.02 4.07
N LEU A 21 -8.34 -18.23 3.00
CA LEU A 21 -9.41 -18.32 2.00
C LEU A 21 -9.26 -19.52 1.06
N GLY A 22 -8.17 -20.29 1.13
CA GLY A 22 -7.96 -21.47 0.30
C GLY A 22 -7.87 -21.18 -1.21
N ILE A 23 -7.48 -19.95 -1.58
CA ILE A 23 -7.47 -19.50 -2.98
C ILE A 23 -6.38 -20.23 -3.77
N ASP A 24 -6.74 -20.78 -4.93
CA ASP A 24 -5.78 -21.38 -5.86
C ASP A 24 -4.84 -20.31 -6.45
N ARG A 25 -3.54 -20.65 -6.52
CA ARG A 25 -2.51 -19.69 -6.96
C ARG A 25 -2.58 -19.34 -8.44
N GLN A 26 -3.10 -20.23 -9.29
CA GLN A 26 -3.27 -19.92 -10.71
C GLN A 26 -4.47 -18.99 -10.90
N VAL A 27 -5.61 -19.31 -10.30
CA VAL A 27 -6.81 -18.45 -10.31
C VAL A 27 -6.47 -17.04 -9.79
N PHE A 28 -5.72 -16.97 -8.70
CA PHE A 28 -5.29 -15.70 -8.14
C PHE A 28 -4.34 -14.91 -9.05
N ALA A 29 -3.41 -15.60 -9.72
CA ALA A 29 -2.50 -14.98 -10.67
C ALA A 29 -3.27 -14.38 -11.86
N ASP A 30 -4.23 -15.13 -12.39
CA ASP A 30 -5.08 -14.71 -13.51
C ASP A 30 -5.92 -13.49 -13.12
N ALA A 31 -6.52 -13.49 -11.92
CA ALA A 31 -7.30 -12.36 -11.41
C ALA A 31 -6.47 -11.08 -11.26
N LEU A 32 -5.19 -11.19 -10.88
CA LEU A 32 -4.29 -10.05 -10.73
C LEU A 32 -3.54 -9.68 -12.03
N GLY A 33 -3.75 -10.41 -13.13
CA GLY A 33 -3.07 -10.18 -14.40
C GLY A 33 -1.56 -10.38 -14.33
N VAL A 34 -1.09 -11.32 -13.49
CA VAL A 34 0.33 -11.64 -13.32
C VAL A 34 0.57 -13.14 -13.50
N THR A 35 1.83 -13.56 -13.57
CA THR A 35 2.15 -14.98 -13.67
C THR A 35 2.07 -15.67 -12.30
N ARG A 36 1.81 -16.99 -12.30
CA ARG A 36 1.90 -17.82 -11.09
C ARG A 36 3.29 -17.78 -10.45
N TYR A 37 4.35 -17.61 -11.26
CA TYR A 37 5.70 -17.39 -10.75
C TYR A 37 5.79 -16.11 -9.91
N THR A 38 5.20 -15.00 -10.37
CA THR A 38 5.12 -13.75 -9.62
C THR A 38 4.40 -13.92 -8.29
N ILE A 39 3.24 -14.60 -8.27
CA ILE A 39 2.52 -14.91 -7.03
C ILE A 39 3.39 -15.71 -6.07
N ASN A 40 4.03 -16.79 -6.54
CA ASN A 40 4.93 -17.59 -5.71
C ASN A 40 6.09 -16.77 -5.14
N ALA A 41 6.64 -15.82 -5.92
CA ALA A 41 7.71 -14.96 -5.46
C ALA A 41 7.25 -13.98 -4.37
N TRP A 42 6.06 -13.41 -4.48
CA TRP A 42 5.47 -12.57 -3.42
C TRP A 42 5.20 -13.36 -2.15
N PHE A 43 4.65 -14.57 -2.27
CA PHE A 43 4.35 -15.46 -1.14
C PHE A 43 5.62 -15.88 -0.38
N ARG A 44 6.74 -16.01 -1.08
CA ARG A 44 8.06 -16.31 -0.49
C ARG A 44 8.83 -15.06 -0.05
N HIS A 45 8.23 -13.87 -0.18
CA HIS A 45 8.89 -12.58 0.07
C HIS A 45 10.20 -12.36 -0.72
N ALA A 46 10.34 -13.01 -1.87
CA ALA A 46 11.52 -12.87 -2.73
C ALA A 46 11.65 -11.43 -3.26
N TYR A 47 10.53 -10.82 -3.63
CA TYR A 47 10.39 -9.39 -3.88
C TYR A 47 8.98 -8.92 -3.51
N LEU A 48 8.81 -7.60 -3.40
CA LEU A 48 7.55 -6.98 -3.01
C LEU A 48 6.71 -6.64 -4.25
N PRO A 49 5.37 -6.72 -4.17
CA PRO A 49 4.50 -6.25 -5.25
C PRO A 49 4.63 -4.73 -5.46
N SER A 50 4.23 -4.26 -6.64
CA SER A 50 3.93 -2.84 -6.81
C SER A 50 2.73 -2.45 -5.94
N TYR A 51 2.56 -1.16 -5.67
CA TYR A 51 1.42 -0.71 -4.86
C TYR A 51 0.08 -1.10 -5.50
N VAL A 52 -0.05 -0.91 -6.83
CA VAL A 52 -1.26 -1.26 -7.58
C VAL A 52 -1.61 -2.75 -7.43
N HIS A 53 -0.62 -3.65 -7.57
CA HIS A 53 -0.88 -5.08 -7.37
C HIS A 53 -1.18 -5.43 -5.92
N ALA A 54 -0.57 -4.74 -4.95
CA ALA A 54 -0.88 -4.95 -3.53
C ALA A 54 -2.30 -4.47 -3.17
N ALA A 55 -2.76 -3.37 -3.77
CA ALA A 55 -4.12 -2.87 -3.62
C ALA A 55 -5.13 -3.83 -4.27
N ALA A 56 -4.89 -4.26 -5.51
CA ALA A 56 -5.73 -5.25 -6.20
C ALA A 56 -5.75 -6.60 -5.46
N TRP A 57 -4.62 -7.04 -4.91
CA TRP A 57 -4.56 -8.20 -4.03
C TRP A 57 -5.47 -8.01 -2.84
N ALA A 58 -5.29 -6.94 -2.06
CA ALA A 58 -6.09 -6.68 -0.88
C ALA A 58 -7.60 -6.71 -1.21
N GLU A 59 -8.00 -6.03 -2.27
CA GLU A 59 -9.40 -5.98 -2.74
C GLU A 59 -9.93 -7.38 -3.11
N TYR A 60 -9.16 -8.16 -3.86
CA TYR A 60 -9.55 -9.53 -4.25
C TYR A 60 -9.83 -10.43 -3.04
N ILE A 61 -9.11 -10.23 -1.92
CA ILE A 61 -9.28 -11.00 -0.69
C ILE A 61 -10.20 -10.31 0.33
N GLY A 62 -11.03 -9.34 -0.07
CA GLY A 62 -12.01 -8.68 0.80
C GLY A 62 -11.40 -7.71 1.82
N LEU A 63 -10.16 -7.28 1.60
CA LEU A 63 -9.44 -6.29 2.38
C LEU A 63 -9.25 -5.00 1.56
N ARG A 64 -8.66 -3.99 2.20
CA ARG A 64 -8.21 -2.77 1.54
C ARG A 64 -6.97 -2.23 2.22
N LEU A 65 -6.05 -1.68 1.43
CA LEU A 65 -4.95 -0.88 1.94
C LEU A 65 -5.49 0.49 2.38
N ALA A 66 -5.12 0.93 3.57
CA ALA A 66 -5.59 2.18 4.14
C ALA A 66 -4.46 2.94 4.84
N VAL A 67 -4.46 4.25 4.68
CA VAL A 67 -3.62 5.20 5.40
C VAL A 67 -4.37 5.68 6.63
N VAL A 68 -3.82 5.41 7.80
CA VAL A 68 -4.45 5.71 9.08
C VAL A 68 -3.56 6.54 9.99
N LEU A 69 -4.18 7.40 10.80
CA LEU A 69 -3.57 8.11 11.92
C LEU A 69 -4.59 8.19 13.06
N ASP A 70 -4.19 7.83 14.27
CA ASP A 70 -5.04 7.82 15.48
C ASP A 70 -6.40 7.12 15.28
N GLY A 71 -6.38 5.96 14.61
CA GLY A 71 -7.57 5.14 14.34
C GLY A 71 -8.48 5.67 13.23
N ARG A 72 -8.19 6.83 12.64
CA ARG A 72 -8.98 7.41 11.55
C ARG A 72 -8.35 7.09 10.20
N VAL A 73 -9.21 6.80 9.21
CA VAL A 73 -8.79 6.57 7.82
C VAL A 73 -8.74 7.91 7.08
N PHE A 74 -7.67 8.14 6.33
CA PHE A 74 -7.44 9.37 5.56
C PHE A 74 -7.40 9.12 4.05
N SER A 75 -6.99 7.94 3.63
CA SER A 75 -6.91 7.53 2.22
C SER A 75 -6.88 6.01 2.15
N GLU A 76 -7.36 5.42 1.06
CA GLU A 76 -7.49 3.97 0.92
C GLU A 76 -7.49 3.50 -0.54
N GLY A 77 -7.33 2.19 -0.73
CA GLY A 77 -7.40 1.56 -2.03
C GLY A 77 -6.24 1.91 -2.95
N ALA A 78 -6.50 1.86 -4.26
CA ALA A 78 -5.49 2.12 -5.29
C ALA A 78 -5.04 3.59 -5.35
N ASP A 79 -5.85 4.52 -4.83
CA ASP A 79 -5.67 5.97 -4.98
C ASP A 79 -4.72 6.61 -3.95
N VAL A 80 -4.27 5.87 -2.94
CA VAL A 80 -3.35 6.38 -1.91
C VAL A 80 -2.16 7.20 -2.46
N PRO A 81 -1.47 6.81 -3.55
CA PRO A 81 -0.41 7.63 -4.12
C PRO A 81 -0.86 8.99 -4.64
N SER A 82 -2.12 9.12 -5.08
CA SER A 82 -2.75 10.38 -5.49
C SER A 82 -2.94 11.33 -4.33
N ASP A 83 -3.11 10.81 -3.13
CA ASP A 83 -3.38 11.60 -1.94
C ASP A 83 -2.11 12.10 -1.23
N PHE A 84 -0.91 11.77 -1.70
CA PHE A 84 0.35 12.16 -1.05
C PHE A 84 0.46 13.68 -0.79
N VAL A 85 0.06 14.51 -1.75
CA VAL A 85 0.10 15.97 -1.59
C VAL A 85 -0.85 16.41 -0.49
N TRP A 86 -2.06 15.86 -0.48
CA TRP A 86 -3.09 16.19 0.50
C TRP A 86 -2.70 15.70 1.90
N LEU A 87 -2.26 14.44 2.02
CA LEU A 87 -1.77 13.83 3.27
C LEU A 87 -0.63 14.65 3.87
N ARG A 88 0.33 15.09 3.04
CA ARG A 88 1.46 15.92 3.48
C ARG A 88 1.01 17.29 3.96
N ARG A 89 0.17 17.98 3.18
CA ARG A 89 -0.34 19.32 3.54
C ARG A 89 -1.15 19.30 4.82
N ARG A 90 -1.91 18.22 5.07
CA ARG A 90 -2.67 18.03 6.30
C ARG A 90 -1.78 17.93 7.55
N GLN A 91 -0.53 17.49 7.39
CA GLN A 91 0.48 17.45 8.45
C GLN A 91 1.31 18.73 8.52
N GLU A 92 0.93 19.75 7.74
CA GLU A 92 1.62 21.04 7.65
C GLU A 92 3.09 20.92 7.22
N LEU A 93 3.44 19.86 6.50
CA LEU A 93 4.81 19.59 6.06
C LEU A 93 5.10 20.16 4.68
N SER A 94 6.24 20.80 4.53
CA SER A 94 6.83 21.11 3.23
C SER A 94 7.50 19.87 2.61
N GLN A 95 7.69 19.87 1.30
CA GLN A 95 8.50 18.84 0.62
C GLN A 95 9.95 18.82 1.13
N LYS A 96 10.48 19.95 1.60
CA LYS A 96 11.85 20.06 2.14
C LYS A 96 11.97 19.31 3.45
N GLU A 97 10.99 19.43 4.33
CA GLU A 97 10.97 18.70 5.62
C GLU A 97 10.81 17.21 5.42
N VAL A 98 9.91 16.77 4.52
CA VAL A 98 9.77 15.34 4.18
C VAL A 98 11.07 14.80 3.58
N ALA A 99 11.74 15.57 2.74
CA ALA A 99 13.03 15.19 2.16
C ALA A 99 14.12 15.06 3.23
N ALA A 100 14.19 15.99 4.20
CA ALA A 100 15.08 15.92 5.34
C ALA A 100 14.83 14.66 6.20
N ARG A 101 13.57 14.36 6.52
CA ARG A 101 13.17 13.13 7.25
C ARG A 101 13.58 11.84 6.51
N ALA A 102 13.62 11.90 5.18
CA ALA A 102 13.97 10.77 4.34
C ALA A 102 15.46 10.71 3.98
N ASN A 103 16.28 11.68 4.41
CA ASN A 103 17.66 11.87 3.97
C ASN A 103 17.80 11.82 2.44
N THR A 104 16.99 12.61 1.73
CA THR A 104 16.95 12.66 0.26
C THR A 104 16.79 14.10 -0.24
N HIS A 105 16.84 14.30 -1.56
CA HIS A 105 16.60 15.59 -2.18
C HIS A 105 15.10 15.90 -2.35
N ARG A 106 14.71 17.18 -2.22
CA ARG A 106 13.32 17.66 -2.42
C ARG A 106 12.73 17.20 -3.75
N ALA A 107 13.54 17.17 -4.81
CA ALA A 107 13.12 16.73 -6.14
C ALA A 107 12.57 15.30 -6.15
N VAL A 108 13.10 14.41 -5.30
CA VAL A 108 12.61 13.03 -5.16
C VAL A 108 11.21 13.01 -4.57
N ILE A 109 10.94 13.84 -3.56
CA ILE A 109 9.60 13.98 -2.97
C ILE A 109 8.62 14.55 -4.00
N SER A 110 9.01 15.61 -4.71
CA SER A 110 8.18 16.18 -5.77
C SER A 110 7.91 15.20 -6.91
N MET A 111 8.87 14.36 -7.29
CA MET A 111 8.68 13.36 -8.32
C MET A 111 7.69 12.27 -7.88
N ARG A 112 7.77 11.86 -6.61
CA ARG A 112 6.82 10.90 -6.01
C ARG A 112 5.40 11.46 -5.99
N GLU A 113 5.22 12.68 -5.51
CA GLU A 113 3.91 13.35 -5.46
C GLU A 113 3.28 13.59 -6.83
N ARG A 114 4.10 13.70 -7.89
CA ARG A 114 3.63 13.85 -9.27
C ARG A 114 3.35 12.51 -9.97
N GLN A 115 3.51 11.38 -9.27
CA GLN A 115 3.34 10.03 -9.82
C GLN A 115 4.07 9.76 -11.14
N LYS A 116 5.21 10.42 -11.37
CA LYS A 116 5.98 10.22 -12.61
C LYS A 116 6.65 8.84 -12.71
N GLN A 117 6.44 7.97 -11.72
CA GLN A 117 6.99 6.62 -11.64
C GLN A 117 5.97 5.69 -10.99
N LYS A 118 5.88 4.44 -11.46
CA LYS A 118 5.13 3.39 -10.76
C LYS A 118 5.68 3.21 -9.35
N HIS A 119 4.82 3.29 -8.35
CA HIS A 119 5.23 3.14 -6.96
C HIS A 119 5.26 1.66 -6.55
N GLY A 120 6.42 1.21 -6.07
CA GLY A 120 6.51 -0.03 -5.30
C GLY A 120 5.78 0.10 -3.97
N LEU A 121 5.24 -1.00 -3.44
CA LEU A 121 4.55 -0.99 -2.13
C LEU A 121 5.43 -0.40 -1.02
N ALA A 122 6.71 -0.76 -0.99
CA ALA A 122 7.68 -0.20 -0.03
C ALA A 122 7.82 1.32 -0.15
N THR A 123 7.81 1.86 -1.37
CA THR A 123 7.92 3.30 -1.60
C THR A 123 6.69 4.04 -1.06
N VAL A 124 5.50 3.49 -1.27
CA VAL A 124 4.25 4.08 -0.73
C VAL A 124 4.26 4.01 0.79
N HIS A 125 4.57 2.85 1.35
CA HIS A 125 4.65 2.67 2.79
C HIS A 125 5.66 3.62 3.44
N ASP A 126 6.86 3.72 2.88
CA ASP A 126 7.89 4.65 3.34
C ASP A 126 7.40 6.10 3.28
N HIS A 127 6.73 6.48 2.19
CA HIS A 127 6.24 7.84 2.02
C HIS A 127 5.19 8.19 3.08
N VAL A 128 4.16 7.36 3.26
CA VAL A 128 3.12 7.65 4.27
C VAL A 128 3.68 7.65 5.69
N THR A 129 4.67 6.80 5.96
CA THR A 129 5.38 6.78 7.26
C THR A 129 6.15 8.08 7.51
N LEU A 130 6.81 8.63 6.48
CA LEU A 130 7.52 9.92 6.60
C LEU A 130 6.58 11.09 6.89
N LEU A 131 5.33 10.96 6.42
CA LEU A 131 4.25 11.90 6.71
C LEU A 131 3.62 11.70 8.09
N GLY A 132 4.00 10.66 8.84
CA GLY A 132 3.46 10.37 10.17
C GLY A 132 2.23 9.46 10.19
N TYR A 133 1.81 8.93 9.04
CA TYR A 133 0.71 7.97 8.95
C TYR A 133 1.22 6.53 8.96
N ARG A 134 0.29 5.58 9.13
CA ARG A 134 0.54 4.15 8.98
C ARG A 134 -0.21 3.60 7.77
N LEU A 135 0.46 2.81 6.94
CA LEU A 135 -0.21 1.97 5.94
C LEU A 135 -0.64 0.66 6.61
N THR A 136 -1.92 0.30 6.53
CA THR A 136 -2.48 -0.92 7.14
C THR A 136 -3.47 -1.61 6.20
N LEU A 137 -3.78 -2.86 6.51
CA LEU A 137 -4.94 -3.56 5.93
C LEU A 137 -6.16 -3.32 6.83
N LEU A 138 -7.31 -3.12 6.22
CA LEU A 138 -8.62 -3.12 6.87
C LEU A 138 -9.54 -4.06 6.10
N HIS A 139 -10.57 -4.61 6.75
CA HIS A 139 -11.65 -5.26 6.00
C HIS A 139 -12.34 -4.21 5.12
N ALA A 140 -12.71 -4.60 3.91
CA ALA A 140 -13.66 -3.82 3.14
C ALA A 140 -14.93 -3.67 4.01
N ARG A 141 -15.42 -2.45 4.21
CA ARG A 141 -16.76 -2.31 4.81
C ARG A 141 -17.70 -3.09 3.91
N GLN A 142 -18.47 -4.02 4.48
CA GLN A 142 -19.66 -4.51 3.79
C GLN A 142 -20.41 -3.24 3.40
N ALA A 143 -20.55 -2.99 2.10
CA ALA A 143 -21.43 -1.94 1.64
C ALA A 143 -22.79 -2.32 2.22
N GLU A 144 -23.22 -1.62 3.26
CA GLU A 144 -24.59 -1.73 3.73
C GLU A 144 -25.44 -1.46 2.50
N ALA A 145 -26.14 -2.49 2.06
CA ALA A 145 -27.29 -2.34 1.20
C ALA A 145 -28.30 -1.51 1.99
N VAL A 146 -28.16 -0.18 1.93
CA VAL A 146 -29.25 0.74 2.21
C VAL A 146 -30.14 0.67 0.98
N SER A 147 -30.86 -0.44 0.88
CA SER A 147 -32.17 -0.50 0.25
C SER A 147 -33.17 -0.47 1.39
N ALA A 148 -33.64 0.72 1.70
CA ALA A 148 -34.90 0.99 2.38
C ALA A 148 -35.41 2.34 1.88
#